data_AF-A0A0D0DH47-F1
#
_entry.id   AF-A0A0D0DH47-F1
#
_cell.length_a   1.000
_cell.length_b   1.000
_cell.length_c   1.000
_cell.angle_alpha   90.00
_cell.angle_beta   90.00
_cell.angle_gamma   90.00
#
_symmetry.space_group_name_H-M   'P 1'
#
loop_
_entity.id
_entity.type
_entity.pdbx_description
1 polymer ?
#
loop_
_entity_poly.entity_id
_entity_poly.type
_entity_poly.pdbx_seq_one_letter_code
_entity_poly.pdbx_strand_id
1 'polypeptide(L)' 'LKKTYNAIETYWSQSRVHWNNNHGTNIMGDVAKIVWDGYISEKGNKALKPFCNKGWEYYEKIQQIFPFG' A
#
# COMPACT_ATOMS: atom_id res chain seq x y z
N LEU A 1 -4.17 4.46 11.03
CA LEU A 1 -3.95 3.01 11.18
C LEU A 1 -4.90 2.22 10.27
N LYS A 2 -6.16 1.92 10.66
CA LYS A 2 -7.09 1.13 9.82
C LYS A 2 -7.28 1.64 8.38
N LYS A 3 -7.41 2.97 8.19
CA LYS A 3 -7.54 3.56 6.85
C LYS A 3 -6.32 3.30 5.93
N THR A 4 -5.11 3.33 6.50
CA THR A 4 -3.87 3.05 5.77
C THR A 4 -3.78 1.57 5.42
N TYR A 5 -4.15 0.68 6.35
CA TYR A 5 -4.23 -0.76 6.10
C TYR A 5 -5.21 -1.09 4.98
N ASN A 6 -6.45 -0.59 5.05
CA ASN A 6 -7.47 -0.82 4.02
C ASN A 6 -7.03 -0.32 2.63
N ALA A 7 -6.31 0.80 2.58
CA ALA A 7 -5.78 1.31 1.32
C ALA A 7 -4.64 0.43 0.76
N ILE A 8 -3.80 -0.15 1.62
CA ILE A 8 -2.79 -1.14 1.20
C ILE A 8 -3.47 -2.41 0.67
N GLU A 9 -4.45 -2.95 1.39
CA GLU A 9 -5.21 -4.14 0.96
C GLU A 9 -5.96 -3.91 -0.36
N THR A 10 -6.59 -2.74 -0.51
CA THR A 10 -7.29 -2.35 -1.74
C THR A 10 -6.30 -2.24 -2.90
N TYR A 11 -5.14 -1.62 -2.70
CA TYR A 11 -4.10 -1.54 -3.71
C TYR A 11 -3.60 -2.93 -4.11
N TRP A 12 -3.38 -3.83 -3.15
CA TRP A 12 -2.94 -5.19 -3.41
C TRP A 12 -3.97 -5.98 -4.21
N SER A 13 -5.25 -5.91 -3.85
CA SER A 13 -6.36 -6.55 -4.58
C SER A 13 -6.44 -6.08 -6.03
N GLN A 14 -6.25 -4.79 -6.28
CA GLN A 14 -6.34 -4.21 -7.63
C GLN A 14 -5.09 -4.45 -8.49
N SER A 15 -3.91 -4.25 -7.91
CA SER A 15 -2.64 -4.29 -8.64
C SER A 15 -2.00 -5.68 -8.70
N ARG A 16 -2.43 -6.59 -7.81
CA ARG A 16 -1.75 -7.88 -7.51
C ARG A 16 -0.28 -7.72 -7.08
N VAL A 17 0.14 -6.51 -6.74
CA VAL A 17 1.50 -6.21 -6.28
C VAL A 17 1.59 -6.51 -4.78
N HIS A 18 2.51 -7.40 -4.41
CA HIS A 18 2.70 -7.81 -3.03
C HIS A 18 3.24 -6.65 -2.17
N TRP A 19 2.63 -6.42 -1.02
CA TRP A 19 3.14 -5.48 -0.02
C TRP A 19 4.26 -6.10 0.83
N ASN A 20 5.37 -5.40 0.97
CA ASN A 20 6.51 -5.80 1.80
C ASN A 20 6.68 -4.81 2.97
N ASN A 21 6.86 -5.29 4.19
CA ASN A 21 6.99 -4.41 5.36
C ASN A 21 8.30 -3.65 5.47
N ASN A 22 9.33 -4.08 4.74
CA ASN A 22 10.59 -3.38 4.64
C ASN A 22 10.62 -2.49 3.39
N HIS A 23 9.99 -2.95 2.30
CA HIS A 23 10.12 -2.35 0.96
C HIS A 23 8.82 -1.78 0.37
N GLY A 24 7.73 -1.72 1.14
CA GLY A 24 6.42 -1.24 0.69
C GLY A 24 5.90 -2.04 -0.50
N THR A 25 5.30 -1.37 -1.46
CA THR A 25 4.84 -1.97 -2.71
C THR A 25 5.95 -2.42 -3.66
N ASN A 26 7.23 -2.16 -3.35
CA ASN A 26 8.39 -2.52 -4.18
C ASN A 26 8.19 -2.20 -5.68
N ILE A 27 7.75 -0.97 -5.94
CA ILE A 27 7.43 -0.47 -7.28
C ILE A 27 8.70 -0.35 -8.09
N MET A 28 8.76 -1.13 -9.16
CA MET A 28 9.85 -1.16 -10.12
C MET A 28 9.29 -0.98 -11.53
N GLY A 29 9.91 -0.09 -12.29
CA GLY A 29 9.52 0.22 -13.67
C GLY A 29 8.41 1.25 -13.80
N ASP A 30 8.32 1.86 -14.98
CA ASP A 30 7.44 3.00 -15.24
C ASP A 30 5.96 2.63 -15.17
N VAL A 31 5.59 1.42 -15.60
CA VAL A 31 4.20 0.93 -15.58
C VAL A 31 3.67 0.83 -14.16
N ALA A 32 4.44 0.23 -13.24
CA ALA A 32 4.04 0.11 -11.84
C ALA A 32 3.97 1.47 -11.14
N LYS A 33 4.86 2.41 -11.54
CA LYS A 33 4.85 3.79 -11.05
C LYS A 33 3.60 4.55 -11.49
N ILE A 34 3.17 4.41 -12.75
CA ILE A 34 1.93 5.03 -13.25
C ILE A 34 0.70 4.54 -12.47
N VAL A 35 0.60 3.23 -12.23
CA VAL A 35 -0.51 2.63 -11.47
C VAL A 35 -0.54 3.17 -10.04
N TRP A 36 0.62 3.27 -9.39
CA TRP A 36 0.71 3.83 -8.05
C TRP A 36 0.44 5.32 -7.98
N ASP A 37 0.99 6.11 -8.90
CA ASP A 37 0.78 7.56 -8.95
C ASP A 37 -0.70 7.89 -9.18
N GLY A 38 -1.38 7.11 -10.04
CA GLY A 38 -2.84 7.17 -10.19
C GLY A 38 -3.54 6.83 -8.88
N TYR A 39 -3.19 5.71 -8.25
CA TYR A 39 -3.80 5.27 -7.00
C TYR A 39 -3.67 6.29 -5.87
N ILE A 40 -2.48 6.87 -5.63
CA ILE A 40 -2.26 7.87 -4.56
C ILE A 40 -2.85 9.24 -4.88
N SER A 41 -3.18 9.52 -6.14
CA SER A 41 -3.83 10.76 -6.54
C SER A 41 -5.28 10.84 -6.04
N GLU A 42 -5.92 9.69 -5.81
CA GLU A 42 -7.26 9.60 -5.25
C GLU A 42 -7.34 10.19 -3.83
N LYS A 43 -8.42 10.94 -3.54
CA LYS A 43 -8.62 11.66 -2.26
C LYS A 43 -8.48 10.77 -1.01
N GLY A 44 -8.64 9.44 -1.14
CA GLY A 44 -8.49 8.46 -0.06
C GLY A 44 -7.07 7.98 0.21
N ASN A 45 -6.20 8.00 -0.80
CA ASN A 45 -4.96 7.22 -0.82
C ASN A 45 -3.69 8.08 -0.75
N LYS A 46 -3.82 9.41 -0.74
CA LYS A 46 -2.69 10.36 -0.56
C LYS A 46 -1.83 10.05 0.68
N ALA A 47 -2.44 9.47 1.72
CA ALA A 47 -1.75 9.05 2.93
C ALA A 47 -0.72 7.92 2.69
N LEU A 48 -0.77 7.23 1.54
CA LEU A 48 0.17 6.18 1.16
C LEU A 48 1.44 6.67 0.48
N LYS A 49 1.47 7.94 0.05
CA LYS A 49 2.63 8.55 -0.62
C LYS A 49 3.98 8.29 0.07
N PRO A 50 4.13 8.40 1.41
CA PRO A 50 5.41 8.14 2.07
C PRO A 50 5.84 6.67 2.07
N PHE A 51 4.93 5.74 1.76
CA PHE A 51 5.19 4.30 1.81
C PHE A 51 5.48 3.69 0.42
N CYS A 52 5.69 4.53 -0.60
CA CYS A 52 6.24 4.09 -1.87
C CYS A 52 7.68 3.62 -1.64
N ASN A 53 7.93 2.32 -1.80
CA ASN A 53 9.23 1.68 -1.56
C ASN A 53 9.78 1.80 -0.13
N LYS A 54 8.92 2.18 0.81
CA LYS A 54 9.21 2.26 2.25
C LYS A 54 8.07 1.53 2.93
N GLY A 55 8.33 0.36 3.47
CA GLY A 55 7.25 -0.40 4.10
C GLY A 55 6.65 0.32 5.29
N TRP A 56 5.60 -0.26 5.85
CA TRP A 56 4.88 0.34 6.96
C TRP A 56 4.96 -0.60 8.17
N GLU A 57 5.72 -0.17 9.18
CA GLU A 57 6.02 -0.97 10.38
C GLU A 57 4.79 -1.45 11.17
N TYR A 58 3.64 -0.83 10.94
CA TYR A 58 2.38 -1.18 11.60
C TYR A 58 1.54 -2.18 10.80
N TYR A 59 1.90 -2.52 9.56
CA TYR A 59 1.10 -3.39 8.72
C TYR A 59 0.96 -4.79 9.34
N GLU A 60 2.06 -5.43 9.75
CA GLU A 60 2.02 -6.72 10.47
C GLU A 60 1.21 -6.66 11.75
N LYS A 61 1.39 -5.59 12.54
CA LYS A 61 0.67 -5.40 13.81
C LYS A 61 -0.83 -5.25 13.59
N ILE A 62 -1.25 -4.57 12.51
CA ILE A 62 -2.67 -4.40 12.19
C ILE A 62 -3.25 -5.65 11.55
N GLN A 63 -2.50 -6.37 10.72
CA GLN A 63 -2.94 -7.64 10.13
C GLN A 63 -3.25 -8.69 11.22
N GLN A 64 -2.49 -8.71 12.31
CA GLN A 64 -2.77 -9.56 13.47
C GLN A 64 -4.06 -9.18 14.22
N ILE A 65 -4.47 -7.90 14.18
CA ILE A 65 -5.67 -7.38 14.86
C ILE A 65 -6.90 -7.47 13.94
N PHE A 66 -6.71 -7.30 12.63
CA PHE A 66 -7.72 -7.33 11.60
C PHE A 66 -7.26 -8.25 10.46
N PRO A 67 -7.42 -9.58 10.61
CA PRO A 67 -6.96 -10.55 9.60
C PRO A 67 -7.73 -10.47 8.28
N PHE A 68 -8.85 -9.74 8.24
CA PHE A 68 -9.64 -9.49 7.04
C PHE A 68 -9.90 -7.98 6.92
N GLY A 69 -9.35 -7.38 5.86
CA GLY A 69 -9.66 -6.03 5.39
C GLY A 69 -10.88 -6.02 4.48
#